data_AF-A0A3S1CDQ2-F1
#
_entry.id   AF-A0A3S1CDQ2-F1
#
_cell.length_a   1.000
_cell.length_b   1.000
_cell.length_c   1.000
_cell.angle_alpha   90.00
_cell.angle_beta   90.00
_cell.angle_gamma   90.00
#
_symmetry.space_group_name_H-M   'P 1'
#
loop_
_entity.id
_entity.type
_entity.pdbx_description
1 polymer ?
#
loop_
_entity_poly.entity_id
_entity_poly.type
_entity_poly.pdbx_seq_one_letter_code
_entity_poly.pdbx_strand_id
1 'polypeptide(L)'
;MISLTLVVLSFVINAFQAVSAQTVQSAPPAQWWSLIVTPIVAGFVGLLAAFIGIKLDWIKAANQELIKKRISVYDNAIPKLNDVLCFFLIIGSWKDLDPTIIVKRKRELDQIMHTYKYLFSPSVFEQYDKFIHLCFKTFNGIGRDACLRADLRKLQRNWGAKWNSQWNSLFVNEKEVIDMKVISNEYNIFVTLMASEIGVNKNSTSVWRRIWNFFIITMKKCLNIYYNFTGRAQ
;
A
#
# COMPACT_ATOMS: atom_id res chain seq x y z
N MET A 1 5.81 4.86 -15.54
CA MET A 1 6.09 4.03 -16.74
C MET A 1 5.41 4.50 -18.03
N ILE A 2 4.33 5.29 -17.99
CA ILE A 2 3.63 5.82 -19.20
C ILE A 2 4.49 6.82 -20.02
N SER A 3 5.48 7.45 -19.39
CA SER A 3 6.31 8.49 -20.04
C SER A 3 7.21 7.94 -21.14
N LEU A 4 7.79 6.74 -20.97
CA LEU A 4 8.76 6.21 -21.94
C LEU A 4 8.10 5.76 -23.24
N THR A 5 6.90 5.18 -23.15
CA THR A 5 6.11 4.76 -24.32
C THR A 5 5.64 5.95 -25.16
N LEU A 6 5.28 7.07 -24.52
CA LEU A 6 4.87 8.29 -25.22
C LEU A 6 6.06 8.97 -25.91
N VAL A 7 7.24 8.96 -25.29
CA VAL A 7 8.47 9.50 -25.90
C VAL A 7 8.88 8.69 -27.13
N VAL A 8 8.84 7.35 -27.03
CA VAL A 8 9.14 6.48 -28.17
C VAL A 8 8.12 6.65 -29.30
N LEU A 9 6.83 6.76 -28.98
CA LEU A 9 5.77 6.95 -29.97
C LEU A 9 5.89 8.31 -30.68
N SER A 10 6.18 9.39 -29.95
CA SER A 10 6.43 10.71 -30.54
C SER A 10 7.67 10.71 -31.44
N PHE A 11 8.72 9.98 -31.06
CA PHE A 11 9.92 9.88 -31.89
C PHE A 11 9.64 9.13 -33.21
N VAL A 12 8.86 8.05 -33.15
CA VAL A 12 8.44 7.29 -34.35
C VAL A 12 7.53 8.12 -35.26
N ILE A 13 6.56 8.86 -34.71
CA ILE A 13 5.66 9.73 -35.48
C ILE A 13 6.45 10.86 -36.15
N ASN A 14 7.37 11.51 -35.43
CA ASN A 14 8.18 12.60 -35.98
C ASN A 14 9.13 12.10 -37.08
N ALA A 15 9.71 10.91 -36.93
CA ALA A 15 10.54 10.29 -37.97
C ALA A 15 9.72 9.96 -39.22
N PHE A 16 8.49 9.45 -39.06
CA PHE A 16 7.60 9.13 -40.17
C PHE A 16 7.13 10.40 -40.90
N GLN A 17 6.81 11.46 -40.16
CA GLN A 17 6.43 12.75 -40.75
C GLN A 17 7.58 13.42 -41.53
N ALA A 18 8.81 13.34 -41.00
CA ALA A 18 10.00 13.83 -41.69
C ALA A 18 10.28 13.10 -43.02
N VAL A 19 9.98 11.81 -43.10
CA VAL A 19 10.10 11.01 -44.33
C VAL A 19 8.99 11.36 -45.33
N SER A 20 7.77 11.65 -44.86
CA SER A 20 6.64 11.99 -45.73
C SER A 20 6.70 13.40 -46.36
N ALA A 21 7.50 14.31 -45.81
CA ALA A 21 7.61 15.69 -46.30
C ALA A 21 8.49 15.85 -47.56
N GLN A 22 9.18 14.80 -48.02
CA GLN A 22 10.12 14.85 -49.15
C GLN A 22 9.54 14.39 -50.50
N THR A 23 8.25 14.08 -50.61
CA THR A 23 7.68 13.47 -51.83
C THR A 23 6.90 14.45 -52.72
N VAL A 24 7.53 15.55 -53.13
CA VAL A 24 7.09 16.31 -54.30
C VAL A 24 8.30 16.57 -55.20
N GLN A 25 8.46 15.70 -56.22
CA GLN A 25 9.20 15.82 -57.48
C GLN A 25 10.19 14.65 -57.76
N SER A 26 9.93 13.98 -58.88
CA SER A 26 10.63 12.83 -59.49
C SER A 26 10.46 11.48 -58.79
N ALA A 27 9.98 10.48 -59.54
CA ALA A 27 9.94 9.09 -59.08
C ALA A 27 11.38 8.59 -58.87
N PRO A 28 11.81 8.26 -57.64
CA PRO A 28 13.16 7.80 -57.40
C PRO A 28 13.38 6.45 -58.10
N PRO A 29 14.60 6.16 -58.64
CA PRO A 29 14.90 4.85 -59.18
C PRO A 29 14.65 3.79 -58.11
N ALA A 30 13.95 2.70 -58.47
CA ALA A 30 13.55 1.64 -57.55
C ALA A 30 14.71 1.26 -56.61
N GLN A 31 14.62 1.71 -55.36
CA GLN A 31 15.67 1.56 -54.36
C GLN A 31 15.64 0.13 -53.82
N TRP A 32 16.26 -0.80 -54.57
CA TRP A 32 16.37 -2.23 -54.25
C TRP A 32 16.84 -2.52 -52.82
N TRP A 33 17.59 -1.61 -52.20
CA TRP A 33 18.06 -1.75 -50.82
C TRP A 33 16.93 -1.68 -49.78
N SER A 34 15.82 -0.99 -50.07
CA SER A 34 14.68 -0.86 -49.14
C SER A 34 13.97 -2.21 -48.87
N LEU A 35 14.01 -3.13 -49.84
CA LEU A 35 13.47 -4.49 -49.71
C LEU A 35 14.30 -5.36 -48.75
N ILE A 36 15.58 -5.03 -48.56
CA ILE A 36 16.49 -5.75 -47.66
C ILE A 36 16.51 -5.09 -46.28
N VAL A 37 16.54 -3.77 -46.21
CA VAL A 37 16.66 -3.04 -44.93
C VAL A 37 15.38 -3.13 -44.10
N THR A 38 14.21 -3.03 -44.72
CA THR A 38 12.90 -3.07 -44.01
C THR A 38 12.72 -4.34 -43.15
N PRO A 39 12.89 -5.58 -43.67
CA PRO A 39 12.70 -6.78 -42.86
C PRO A 39 13.77 -6.94 -41.77
N ILE A 40 15.01 -6.46 -41.99
CA ILE A 40 16.08 -6.49 -40.99
C ILE A 40 15.72 -5.58 -39.82
N VAL A 41 15.29 -4.35 -40.11
CA VAL A 41 14.87 -3.38 -39.08
C VAL A 41 13.63 -3.90 -38.35
N ALA A 42 12.63 -4.41 -39.08
CA ALA A 42 11.43 -4.99 -38.48
C ALA A 42 11.75 -6.19 -37.56
N GLY A 43 12.64 -7.08 -38.00
CA GLY A 43 13.12 -8.21 -37.18
C GLY A 43 13.86 -7.75 -35.93
N PHE A 44 14.72 -6.74 -36.04
CA PHE A 44 15.43 -6.17 -34.90
C PHE A 44 14.50 -5.51 -33.88
N VAL A 45 13.52 -4.73 -34.35
CA VAL A 45 12.49 -4.12 -33.48
C VAL A 45 11.65 -5.21 -32.80
N GLY A 46 11.27 -6.26 -33.51
CA GLY A 46 10.54 -7.41 -32.95
C GLY A 46 11.34 -8.12 -31.86
N LEU A 47 12.62 -8.35 -32.07
CA LEU A 47 13.53 -8.92 -31.07
C LEU A 47 13.62 -8.03 -29.83
N LEU A 48 13.83 -6.72 -29.99
CA LEU A 48 13.89 -5.79 -28.86
C LEU A 48 12.59 -5.78 -28.06
N ALA A 49 11.43 -5.75 -28.74
CA ALA A 49 10.13 -5.82 -28.10
C ALA A 49 9.95 -7.12 -27.31
N ALA A 50 10.36 -8.27 -27.85
CA ALA A 50 10.32 -9.55 -27.18
C ALA A 50 11.21 -9.57 -25.93
N PHE A 51 12.45 -9.08 -26.02
CA PHE A 51 13.36 -8.99 -24.87
C PHE A 51 12.80 -8.10 -23.75
N ILE A 52 12.21 -6.95 -24.11
CA ILE A 52 11.57 -6.06 -23.15
C ILE A 52 10.35 -6.73 -22.51
N GLY A 53 9.51 -7.39 -23.31
CA GLY A 53 8.33 -8.13 -22.84
C GLY A 53 8.70 -9.19 -21.80
N ILE A 54 9.66 -10.06 -22.14
CA ILE A 54 10.17 -11.10 -21.24
C ILE A 54 10.65 -10.47 -19.93
N LYS A 55 11.51 -9.44 -19.99
CA LYS A 55 12.04 -8.78 -18.78
C LYS A 55 10.93 -8.17 -17.90
N LEU A 56 9.92 -7.55 -18.51
CA LEU A 56 8.79 -6.99 -17.78
C LEU A 56 7.97 -8.09 -17.08
N ASP A 57 7.79 -9.23 -17.73
CA ASP A 57 7.03 -10.33 -17.16
C ASP A 57 7.75 -10.97 -15.97
N TRP A 58 9.08 -11.10 -16.01
CA TRP A 58 9.87 -11.51 -14.85
C TRP A 58 9.70 -10.55 -13.67
N ILE A 59 9.74 -9.23 -13.92
CA ILE A 59 9.55 -8.21 -12.87
C ILE A 59 8.13 -8.28 -12.30
N LYS A 60 7.11 -8.45 -13.15
CA LYS A 60 5.73 -8.62 -12.70
C LYS A 60 5.58 -9.89 -11.85
N ALA A 61 6.14 -11.01 -12.30
CA ALA A 61 6.06 -12.28 -11.59
C ALA A 61 6.72 -12.18 -10.20
N ALA A 62 7.93 -11.60 -10.11
CA ALA A 62 8.61 -11.38 -8.83
C ALA A 62 7.79 -10.47 -7.90
N ASN A 63 7.22 -9.38 -8.42
CA ASN A 63 6.37 -8.49 -7.63
C ASN A 63 5.08 -9.17 -7.15
N GLN A 64 4.48 -10.04 -7.97
CA GLN A 64 3.28 -10.80 -7.58
C GLN A 64 3.59 -11.76 -6.42
N GLU A 65 4.71 -12.47 -6.47
CA GLU A 65 5.13 -13.35 -5.37
C GLU A 65 5.40 -12.57 -4.07
N LEU A 66 6.04 -11.40 -4.17
CA LEU A 66 6.22 -10.51 -3.02
C LEU A 66 4.88 -10.03 -2.44
N ILE A 67 3.93 -9.62 -3.29
CA ILE A 67 2.60 -9.18 -2.85
C ILE A 67 1.84 -10.33 -2.21
N LYS A 68 1.86 -11.54 -2.79
CA LYS A 68 1.26 -12.75 -2.18
C LYS A 68 1.81 -13.00 -0.79
N LYS A 69 3.13 -12.87 -0.60
CA LYS A 69 3.75 -13.05 0.70
C LYS A 69 3.33 -11.97 1.70
N ARG A 70 3.24 -10.71 1.28
CA ARG A 70 2.73 -9.61 2.11
C ARG A 70 1.28 -9.83 2.55
N ILE A 71 0.43 -10.29 1.63
CA ILE A 71 -0.98 -10.65 1.92
C ILE A 71 -1.01 -11.79 2.94
N SER A 72 -0.23 -12.84 2.75
CA SER A 72 -0.16 -13.96 3.71
C SER A 72 0.25 -13.51 5.12
N VAL A 73 1.19 -12.57 5.23
CA VAL A 73 1.58 -12.00 6.53
C VAL A 73 0.47 -11.11 7.10
N TYR A 74 -0.18 -10.31 6.26
CA TYR A 74 -1.35 -9.49 6.64
C TYR A 74 -2.46 -10.36 7.24
N ASP A 75 -2.86 -11.42 6.55
CA ASP A 75 -3.94 -12.33 6.97
C ASP A 75 -3.63 -13.03 8.30
N ASN A 76 -2.34 -13.23 8.61
CA ASN A 76 -1.91 -13.84 9.87
C ASN A 76 -1.82 -12.82 11.02
N ALA A 77 -1.23 -11.64 10.75
CA ALA A 77 -0.93 -10.65 11.77
C ALA A 77 -2.16 -9.84 12.21
N ILE A 78 -3.01 -9.42 11.27
CA ILE A 78 -4.10 -8.49 11.55
C ILE A 78 -5.14 -9.05 12.53
N PRO A 79 -5.61 -10.31 12.40
CA PRO A 79 -6.55 -10.86 13.39
C PRO A 79 -5.97 -10.88 14.81
N LYS A 80 -4.69 -11.25 14.96
CA LYS A 80 -4.00 -11.26 16.26
C LYS A 80 -3.83 -9.86 16.84
N LEU A 81 -3.57 -8.87 16.00
CA LEU A 81 -3.49 -7.48 16.41
C LEU A 81 -4.85 -6.94 16.84
N ASN A 82 -5.91 -7.35 16.14
CA ASN A 82 -7.27 -7.00 16.48
C ASN A 82 -7.70 -7.62 17.83
N ASP A 83 -7.28 -8.86 18.14
CA ASP A 83 -7.48 -9.45 19.47
C ASP A 83 -6.90 -8.56 20.58
N VAL A 84 -5.66 -8.08 20.39
CA VAL A 84 -5.02 -7.13 21.31
C VAL A 84 -5.86 -5.86 21.44
N LEU A 85 -6.23 -5.23 20.32
CA LEU A 85 -7.06 -4.01 20.36
C LEU A 85 -8.39 -4.23 21.10
N CYS A 86 -9.13 -5.30 20.76
CA CYS A 86 -10.41 -5.64 21.35
C CYS A 86 -10.32 -5.79 22.87
N PHE A 87 -9.25 -6.42 23.36
CA PHE A 87 -8.99 -6.55 24.79
C PHE A 87 -8.82 -5.18 25.48
N PHE A 88 -7.99 -4.29 24.93
CA PHE A 88 -7.75 -2.97 25.52
C PHE A 88 -8.99 -2.07 25.47
N LEU A 89 -9.80 -2.19 24.41
CA LEU A 89 -11.02 -1.39 24.25
C LEU A 89 -12.24 -1.99 24.96
N ILE A 90 -12.18 -3.25 25.42
CA ILE A 90 -13.31 -3.97 26.04
C ILE A 90 -14.49 -4.06 25.04
N ILE A 91 -14.19 -4.43 23.78
CA ILE A 91 -15.19 -4.57 22.70
C ILE A 91 -15.08 -5.92 21.99
N GLY A 92 -16.16 -6.36 21.35
CA GLY A 92 -16.20 -7.65 20.65
C GLY A 92 -16.05 -8.85 21.60
N SER A 93 -15.26 -9.84 21.20
CA SER A 93 -15.04 -11.08 21.95
C SER A 93 -13.96 -10.98 23.04
N TRP A 94 -13.79 -9.79 23.63
CA TRP A 94 -12.73 -9.54 24.62
C TRP A 94 -12.82 -10.44 25.87
N LYS A 95 -14.02 -10.92 26.23
CA LYS A 95 -14.23 -11.81 27.38
C LYS A 95 -13.64 -13.21 27.19
N ASP A 96 -13.42 -13.61 25.94
CA ASP A 96 -12.81 -14.89 25.59
C ASP A 96 -11.27 -14.80 25.56
N LEU A 97 -10.73 -13.58 25.66
CA LEU A 97 -9.30 -13.28 25.61
C LEU A 97 -8.79 -12.99 27.02
N ASP A 98 -8.24 -14.00 27.69
CA ASP A 98 -7.60 -13.77 28.99
C ASP A 98 -6.27 -12.98 28.84
N PRO A 99 -5.79 -12.34 29.93
CA PRO A 99 -4.54 -11.56 29.88
C PRO A 99 -3.31 -12.37 29.44
N THR A 100 -3.27 -13.68 29.70
CA THR A 100 -2.15 -14.55 29.30
C THR A 100 -2.15 -14.80 27.80
N ILE A 101 -3.33 -14.97 27.19
CA ILE A 101 -3.54 -15.08 25.76
C ILE A 101 -3.06 -13.80 25.07
N ILE A 102 -3.35 -12.62 25.64
CA ILE A 102 -2.91 -11.34 25.06
C ILE A 102 -1.38 -11.20 25.07
N VAL A 103 -0.72 -11.60 26.16
CA VAL A 103 0.75 -11.65 26.21
C VAL A 103 1.31 -12.64 25.19
N LYS A 104 0.65 -13.80 25.00
CA LYS A 104 1.02 -14.77 23.96
C LYS A 104 0.83 -14.19 22.55
N ARG A 105 -0.28 -13.49 22.28
CA ARG A 105 -0.55 -12.80 21.01
C ARG A 105 0.53 -11.80 20.68
N LYS A 106 1.00 -11.03 21.67
CA LYS A 106 2.16 -10.13 21.51
C LYS A 106 3.41 -10.88 21.05
N ARG A 107 3.75 -12.01 21.67
CA ARG A 107 4.92 -12.83 21.27
C ARG A 107 4.79 -13.35 19.84
N GLU A 108 3.60 -13.83 19.47
CA GLU A 108 3.33 -14.31 18.11
C GLU A 108 3.45 -13.17 17.09
N LEU A 109 2.91 -11.99 17.41
CA LEU A 109 3.02 -10.80 16.56
C LEU A 109 4.47 -10.36 16.41
N ASP A 110 5.26 -10.30 17.49
CA ASP A 110 6.67 -9.93 17.42
C ASP A 110 7.45 -10.89 16.54
N GLN A 111 7.22 -12.19 16.70
CA GLN A 111 7.86 -13.20 15.86
C GLN A 111 7.54 -12.96 14.38
N ILE A 112 6.27 -12.73 14.03
CA ILE A 112 5.85 -12.45 12.65
C ILE A 112 6.51 -11.17 12.13
N MET A 113 6.36 -10.06 12.86
CA MET A 113 6.80 -8.75 12.39
C MET A 113 8.31 -8.62 12.31
N HIS A 114 9.07 -9.24 13.22
CA HIS A 114 10.53 -9.27 13.13
C HIS A 114 11.02 -10.21 12.01
N THR A 115 10.37 -11.36 11.81
CA THR A 115 10.73 -12.31 10.73
C THR A 115 10.56 -11.68 9.36
N TYR A 116 9.45 -10.96 9.15
CA TYR A 116 9.09 -10.38 7.86
C TYR A 116 9.38 -8.88 7.75
N LYS A 117 10.17 -8.30 8.67
CA LYS A 117 10.46 -6.86 8.72
C LYS A 117 10.90 -6.29 7.37
N TYR A 118 11.81 -6.98 6.69
CA TYR A 118 12.39 -6.53 5.42
C TYR A 118 11.44 -6.66 4.23
N LEU A 119 10.28 -7.32 4.41
CA LEU A 119 9.28 -7.43 3.36
C LEU A 119 8.43 -6.16 3.24
N PHE A 120 8.39 -5.33 4.28
CA PHE A 120 7.59 -4.11 4.37
C PHE A 120 8.48 -2.86 4.39
N SER A 121 7.88 -1.68 4.18
CA SER A 121 8.60 -0.44 4.40
C SER A 121 8.97 -0.24 5.89
N PRO A 122 10.04 0.51 6.19
CA PRO A 122 10.44 0.79 7.57
C PRO A 122 9.33 1.42 8.43
N SER A 123 8.49 2.28 7.82
CA SER A 123 7.40 2.97 8.52
C SER A 123 6.34 2.01 9.08
N VAL A 124 6.09 0.88 8.40
CA VAL A 124 5.17 -0.15 8.90
C VAL A 124 5.70 -0.77 10.19
N PHE A 125 6.99 -1.09 10.22
CA PHE A 125 7.62 -1.69 11.37
C PHE A 125 7.74 -0.69 12.53
N GLU A 126 8.11 0.56 12.26
CA GLU A 126 8.14 1.63 13.26
C GLU A 126 6.75 1.85 13.89
N GLN A 127 5.70 1.85 13.08
CA GLN A 127 4.34 2.01 13.55
C GLN A 127 3.86 0.79 14.37
N TYR A 128 4.24 -0.42 13.96
CA TYR A 128 4.00 -1.64 14.74
C TYR A 128 4.66 -1.56 16.12
N ASP A 129 5.95 -1.22 16.14
CA ASP A 129 6.75 -1.12 17.35
C ASP A 129 6.13 -0.10 18.32
N LYS A 130 5.76 1.08 17.80
CA LYS A 130 5.05 2.11 18.54
C LYS A 130 3.73 1.60 19.14
N PHE A 131 2.90 0.91 18.35
CA PHE A 131 1.63 0.36 18.82
C PHE A 131 1.84 -0.68 19.94
N ILE A 132 2.79 -1.61 19.76
CA ILE A 132 3.07 -2.65 20.77
C ILE A 132 3.62 -2.03 22.05
N HIS A 133 4.51 -1.05 21.98
CA HIS A 133 5.05 -0.38 23.15
C HIS A 133 4.03 0.51 23.89
N LEU A 134 2.97 0.95 23.20
CA LEU A 134 1.82 1.59 23.85
C LEU A 134 0.96 0.59 24.63
N CYS A 135 0.78 -0.62 24.10
CA CYS A 135 -0.02 -1.65 24.75
C CYS A 135 0.76 -2.37 25.85
N PHE A 136 2.07 -2.56 25.67
CA PHE A 136 2.90 -3.41 26.51
C PHE A 136 4.12 -2.65 27.03
N LYS A 137 4.36 -2.79 28.33
CA LYS A 137 5.66 -2.48 28.93
C LYS A 137 6.55 -3.71 28.77
N THR A 138 7.56 -3.59 27.91
CA THR A 138 8.58 -4.60 27.69
C THR A 138 9.78 -4.39 28.63
N PHE A 139 10.71 -5.34 28.65
CA PHE A 139 11.94 -5.29 29.47
C PHE A 139 11.71 -5.22 30.99
N ASN A 140 10.70 -5.92 31.51
CA ASN A 140 10.43 -5.96 32.95
C ASN A 140 11.42 -6.80 33.76
N GLY A 141 12.51 -7.30 33.16
CA GLY A 141 13.51 -8.16 33.79
C GLY A 141 13.71 -9.48 33.04
N ILE A 142 14.79 -10.17 33.37
CA ILE A 142 15.20 -11.41 32.69
C ILE A 142 14.12 -12.48 32.89
N GLY A 143 13.67 -13.08 31.79
CA GLY A 143 12.68 -14.16 31.80
C GLY A 143 11.26 -13.75 32.18
N ARG A 144 10.99 -12.45 32.37
CA ARG A 144 9.65 -11.96 32.73
C ARG A 144 8.84 -11.56 31.50
N ASP A 145 7.55 -11.86 31.57
CA ASP A 145 6.58 -11.51 30.54
C ASP A 145 6.39 -9.99 30.45
N ALA A 146 5.92 -9.54 29.27
CA ALA A 146 5.55 -8.15 29.09
C ALA A 146 4.31 -7.82 29.93
N CYS A 147 4.28 -6.63 30.51
CA CYS A 147 3.13 -6.16 31.30
C CYS A 147 2.18 -5.34 30.42
N LEU A 148 0.88 -5.53 30.62
CA LEU A 148 -0.20 -4.84 29.95
C LEU A 148 -0.38 -3.44 30.50
N ARG A 149 -0.40 -2.43 29.61
CA ARG A 149 -0.70 -1.03 29.93
C ARG A 149 -2.20 -0.73 29.92
N ALA A 150 -2.99 -1.66 30.47
CA ALA A 150 -4.45 -1.59 30.52
C ALA A 150 -4.95 -1.27 31.94
N ASP A 151 -6.14 -0.70 32.03
CA ASP A 151 -6.79 -0.39 33.31
C ASP A 151 -7.28 -1.68 34.00
N LEU A 152 -6.49 -2.15 34.98
CA LEU A 152 -6.76 -3.34 35.78
C LEU A 152 -8.11 -3.25 36.50
N ARG A 153 -8.43 -2.10 37.13
CA ARG A 153 -9.66 -1.94 37.91
C ARG A 153 -10.88 -2.03 37.01
N LYS A 154 -10.80 -1.41 35.83
CA LYS A 154 -11.87 -1.48 34.82
C LYS A 154 -12.08 -2.91 34.34
N LEU A 155 -11.01 -3.65 34.05
CA LEU A 155 -11.13 -5.04 33.60
C LEU A 155 -11.70 -5.96 34.71
N GLN A 156 -11.22 -5.83 35.94
CA GLN A 156 -11.75 -6.57 37.10
C GLN A 156 -13.25 -6.33 37.29
N ARG A 157 -13.69 -5.07 37.21
CA ARG A 157 -15.12 -4.71 37.32
C ARG A 157 -15.96 -5.35 36.22
N ASN A 158 -15.44 -5.43 34.98
CA ASN A 158 -16.18 -5.99 33.85
C ASN A 158 -16.16 -7.52 33.80
N TRP A 159 -15.10 -8.17 34.31
CA TRP A 159 -15.02 -9.64 34.43
C TRP A 159 -15.81 -10.18 35.64
N GLY A 160 -15.85 -9.42 36.73
CA GLY A 160 -16.51 -9.83 37.97
C GLY A 160 -15.90 -11.09 38.57
N ALA A 161 -16.74 -12.05 38.95
CA ALA A 161 -16.32 -13.28 39.63
C ALA A 161 -15.43 -14.21 38.79
N LYS A 162 -15.37 -14.02 37.47
CA LYS A 162 -14.50 -14.80 36.57
C LYS A 162 -13.05 -14.29 36.54
N TRP A 163 -12.75 -13.20 37.24
CA TRP A 163 -11.39 -12.66 37.30
C TRP A 163 -10.45 -13.58 38.09
N ASN A 164 -9.31 -13.95 37.51
CA ASN A 164 -8.25 -14.66 38.23
C ASN A 164 -7.25 -13.66 38.82
N SER A 165 -7.06 -13.69 40.15
CA SER A 165 -6.13 -12.79 40.87
C SER A 165 -4.68 -12.93 40.42
N GLN A 166 -4.26 -14.07 39.88
CA GLN A 166 -2.92 -14.28 39.32
C GLN A 166 -2.65 -13.38 38.12
N TRP A 167 -3.69 -12.94 37.39
CA TRP A 167 -3.51 -12.03 36.26
C TRP A 167 -3.03 -10.65 36.68
N ASN A 168 -3.20 -10.25 37.95
CA ASN A 168 -2.81 -8.92 38.43
C ASN A 168 -1.32 -8.63 38.21
N SER A 169 -0.45 -9.65 38.26
CA SER A 169 0.99 -9.49 38.03
C SER A 169 1.36 -9.17 36.57
N LEU A 170 0.41 -9.32 35.64
CA LEU A 170 0.61 -9.01 34.22
C LEU A 170 0.30 -7.56 33.88
N PHE A 171 -0.14 -6.73 34.82
CA PHE A 171 -0.51 -5.34 34.56
C PHE A 171 0.53 -4.38 35.12
N VAL A 172 0.65 -3.22 34.47
CA VAL A 172 1.44 -2.09 34.99
C VAL A 172 0.70 -1.36 36.10
N ASN A 173 1.42 -0.46 36.78
CA ASN A 173 0.81 0.46 37.74
C ASN A 173 -0.12 1.46 37.04
N GLU A 174 -1.10 1.98 37.78
CA GLU A 174 -2.13 2.92 37.26
C GLU A 174 -1.58 4.15 36.54
N LYS A 175 -0.36 4.61 36.92
CA LYS A 175 0.30 5.76 36.29
C LYS A 175 0.80 5.51 34.86
N GLU A 176 0.96 4.25 34.47
CA GLU A 176 1.49 3.83 33.17
C GLU A 176 0.39 3.34 32.22
N VAL A 177 -0.87 3.39 32.66
CA VAL A 177 -2.03 3.02 31.84
C VAL A 177 -2.21 4.05 30.73
N ILE A 178 -2.48 3.56 29.52
CA ILE A 178 -2.64 4.41 28.32
C ILE A 178 -4.13 4.57 27.98
N ASP A 179 -4.50 5.75 27.46
CA ASP A 179 -5.85 6.01 26.96
C ASP A 179 -6.18 5.13 25.74
N MET A 180 -7.34 4.48 25.82
CA MET A 180 -7.97 3.70 24.78
C MET A 180 -8.04 4.43 23.43
N LYS A 181 -8.29 5.74 23.43
CA LYS A 181 -8.34 6.54 22.18
C LYS A 181 -6.99 6.58 21.46
N VAL A 182 -5.90 6.70 22.21
CA VAL A 182 -4.55 6.71 21.65
C VAL A 182 -4.22 5.36 21.04
N ILE A 183 -4.53 4.26 21.73
CA ILE A 183 -4.32 2.89 21.23
C ILE A 183 -5.09 2.66 19.93
N SER A 184 -6.37 3.03 19.88
CA SER A 184 -7.21 2.88 18.69
C SER A 184 -6.69 3.70 17.50
N ASN A 185 -6.24 4.93 17.73
CA ASN A 185 -5.65 5.76 16.69
C ASN A 185 -4.41 5.12 16.06
N GLU A 186 -3.48 4.65 16.90
CA GLU A 186 -2.21 4.07 16.44
C GLU A 186 -2.42 2.72 15.74
N TYR A 187 -3.42 1.94 16.16
CA TYR A 187 -3.88 0.76 15.44
C TYR A 187 -4.39 1.11 14.03
N ASN A 188 -5.25 2.12 13.90
CA ASN A 188 -5.82 2.52 12.61
C ASN A 188 -4.75 3.02 11.63
N ILE A 189 -3.73 3.71 12.13
CA ILE A 189 -2.57 4.11 11.34
C ILE A 189 -1.82 2.87 10.86
N PHE A 190 -1.52 1.92 11.76
CA PHE A 190 -0.84 0.67 11.40
C PHE A 190 -1.59 -0.13 10.33
N VAL A 191 -2.89 -0.38 10.52
CA VAL A 191 -3.71 -1.12 9.55
C VAL A 191 -3.77 -0.39 8.20
N THR A 192 -3.82 0.94 8.20
CA THR A 192 -3.79 1.72 6.96
C THR A 192 -2.46 1.57 6.23
N LEU A 193 -1.33 1.59 6.94
CA LEU A 193 -0.02 1.35 6.35
C LEU A 193 0.10 -0.07 5.80
N MET A 194 -0.32 -1.07 6.57
CA MET A 194 -0.36 -2.47 6.12
C MET A 194 -1.22 -2.67 4.87
N ALA A 195 -2.40 -2.04 4.82
CA ALA A 195 -3.27 -2.07 3.64
C ALA A 195 -2.59 -1.45 2.40
N SER A 196 -1.82 -0.37 2.58
CA SER A 196 -1.08 0.24 1.48
C SER A 196 0.01 -0.67 0.91
N GLU A 197 0.67 -1.48 1.74
CA GLU A 197 1.75 -2.39 1.33
C GLU A 197 1.27 -3.57 0.47
N ILE A 198 0.02 -3.99 0.68
CA ILE A 198 -0.65 -5.03 -0.13
C ILE A 198 -1.36 -4.44 -1.36
N GLY A 199 -1.22 -3.13 -1.61
CA GLY A 199 -1.81 -2.45 -2.77
C GLY A 199 -3.27 -2.05 -2.60
N VAL A 200 -3.85 -2.17 -1.39
CA VAL A 200 -5.19 -1.64 -1.07
C VAL A 200 -5.06 -0.12 -0.90
N ASN A 201 -5.10 0.57 -2.03
CA ASN A 201 -4.87 2.00 -2.07
C ASN A 201 -6.16 2.79 -1.82
N LYS A 202 -6.24 3.56 -0.72
CA LYS A 202 -7.32 4.55 -0.49
C LYS A 202 -7.43 5.57 -1.63
N ASN A 203 -6.34 5.78 -2.37
CA ASN A 203 -6.26 6.73 -3.48
C ASN A 203 -6.76 6.21 -4.85
N SER A 204 -7.36 5.02 -4.95
CA SER A 204 -8.06 4.67 -6.20
C SER A 204 -9.18 5.68 -6.53
N THR A 205 -9.67 6.43 -5.53
CA THR A 205 -10.59 7.56 -5.75
C THR A 205 -9.88 8.85 -6.18
N SER A 206 -8.58 9.02 -5.94
CA SER A 206 -7.86 10.29 -6.21
C SER A 206 -7.39 10.42 -7.66
N VAL A 207 -7.10 9.31 -8.34
CA VAL A 207 -6.82 9.31 -9.79
C VAL A 207 -8.08 9.68 -10.56
N TRP A 208 -9.22 9.07 -10.24
CA TRP A 208 -10.51 9.43 -10.83
C TRP A 208 -10.96 10.84 -10.46
N ARG A 209 -10.70 11.32 -9.23
CA ARG A 209 -10.98 12.72 -8.85
C ARG A 209 -10.09 13.72 -9.59
N ARG A 210 -8.82 13.39 -9.87
CA ARG A 210 -7.92 14.20 -10.71
C ARG A 210 -8.36 14.22 -12.18
N ILE A 211 -8.75 13.07 -12.73
CA ILE A 211 -9.31 12.95 -14.09
C ILE A 211 -10.64 13.72 -14.20
N TRP A 212 -11.52 13.59 -13.20
CA TRP A 212 -12.79 14.30 -13.14
C TRP A 212 -12.61 15.82 -13.02
N ASN A 213 -11.69 16.29 -12.17
CA ASN A 213 -11.37 17.71 -12.06
C ASN A 213 -10.76 18.28 -13.35
N PHE A 214 -9.91 17.50 -14.03
CA PHE A 214 -9.39 17.88 -15.35
C PHE A 214 -10.54 17.99 -16.38
N PHE A 215 -11.49 17.06 -16.36
CA PHE A 215 -12.65 17.06 -17.25
C PHE A 215 -13.58 18.27 -16.98
N ILE A 216 -13.87 18.58 -15.72
CA ILE A 216 -14.67 19.75 -15.29
C ILE A 216 -14.00 21.07 -15.74
N ILE A 217 -12.69 21.21 -15.56
CA ILE A 217 -11.95 22.43 -15.95
C ILE A 217 -11.98 22.61 -17.47
N THR A 218 -11.82 21.52 -18.22
CA THR A 218 -11.84 21.54 -19.69
C THR A 218 -13.23 21.88 -20.21
N MET A 219 -14.28 21.27 -19.66
CA MET A 219 -15.68 21.58 -19.97
C MET A 219 -16.03 23.05 -19.70
N LYS A 220 -15.60 23.62 -18.57
CA LYS A 220 -15.83 25.05 -18.26
C LYS A 220 -15.14 25.98 -19.25
N LYS A 221 -13.94 25.64 -19.72
CA LYS A 221 -13.25 26.42 -20.78
C LYS A 221 -14.01 26.35 -22.10
N CYS A 222 -14.47 25.18 -22.51
CA CYS A 222 -15.28 25.02 -23.73
C CYS A 222 -16.60 25.79 -23.65
N LEU A 223 -17.31 25.73 -22.51
CA LEU A 223 -18.55 26.48 -22.31
C LEU A 223 -18.33 28.00 -22.38
N ASN A 224 -17.25 28.50 -21.75
CA ASN A 224 -16.94 29.92 -21.75
C ASN A 224 -16.55 30.42 -23.16
N ILE A 225 -15.88 29.60 -23.96
CA ILE A 225 -15.60 29.90 -25.37
C ILE A 225 -16.90 29.96 -26.18
N TYR A 226 -17.83 29.01 -25.96
CA TYR A 226 -19.13 29.00 -26.64
C TYR A 226 -19.97 30.24 -26.31
N TYR A 227 -20.09 30.61 -25.03
CA TYR A 227 -20.83 31.81 -24.62
C TYR A 227 -20.23 33.12 -25.16
N ASN A 228 -18.90 33.23 -25.22
CA ASN A 228 -18.24 34.40 -25.82
C ASN A 228 -18.41 34.47 -27.34
N PHE A 229 -18.63 33.33 -28.00
CA PHE A 229 -18.88 33.29 -29.44
C PHE A 229 -20.33 33.66 -29.77
N THR A 230 -21.30 33.21 -28.97
CA THR A 230 -22.73 33.54 -29.16
C THR A 230 -23.11 34.93 -28.65
N GLY A 231 -22.41 35.47 -27.66
CA GLY A 231 -22.65 36.80 -27.09
C GLY A 231 -22.10 37.97 -27.92
N ARG A 232 -21.38 37.71 -29.02
CA ARG A 232 -20.93 38.74 -29.99
C ARG A 232 -21.83 38.85 -31.24
N ALA A 233 -22.93 38.11 -31.27
CA ALA A 233 -23.89 38.10 -32.38
C ALA A 233 -25.14 38.99 -32.12
N GLN A 234 -25.07 39.90 -31.13
CA GLN A 234 -26.03 40.98 -30.90
C GLN A 234 -25.30 42.31 -30.92
#